data_AF-A0A353PQU2-F1
#
_entry.id   AF-A0A353PQU2-F1
#
_cell.length_a   1.000
_cell.length_b   1.000
_cell.length_c   1.000
_cell.angle_alpha   90.00
_cell.angle_beta   90.00
_cell.angle_gamma   90.00
#
_symmetry.space_group_name_H-M   'P 1'
#
loop_
_entity.id
_entity.type
_entity.pdbx_description
1 polymer ?
#
loop_
_entity_poly.entity_id
_entity_poly.type
_entity_poly.pdbx_seq_one_letter_code
_entity_poly.pdbx_strand_id
1 'polypeptide(L)'
;MGAPCYTEMTREQILRILPHRPPMLMVDRLINVVSGESAVGIKETSQDDWYFKGHFEKKAVMPGVMIIEALAQTAAALAMDHLGVYDKDKLVYFMGIDEARFRKMVFPGDVLHLEVFKTHRRGNVWRFKGVAKVNGEVVAEAVKTAMIADN
;
A
#
# COMPACT_ATOMS: atom_id res chain seq x y z
N MET A 1 -7.98 -1.66 26.49
CA MET A 1 -6.56 -1.78 26.88
C MET A 1 -5.75 -1.61 25.62
N GLY A 2 -4.87 -0.59 25.59
CA GLY A 2 -4.19 -0.12 24.38
C GLY A 2 -3.23 -1.16 23.83
N ALA A 3 -3.41 -1.51 22.56
CA ALA A 3 -2.41 -2.24 21.80
C ALA A 3 -1.15 -1.35 21.68
N PRO A 4 0.06 -1.94 21.59
CA PRO A 4 1.30 -1.19 21.48
C PRO A 4 1.24 -0.20 20.30
N CYS A 5 1.80 0.99 20.52
CA CYS A 5 2.18 1.92 19.46
C CYS A 5 3.32 1.27 18.66
N TYR A 6 2.99 0.37 17.73
CA TYR A 6 3.98 -0.17 16.82
C TYR A 6 4.39 0.95 15.87
N THR A 7 5.68 1.31 15.87
CA THR A 7 6.21 2.21 14.85
C THR A 7 6.44 1.49 13.52
N GLU A 8 6.38 0.15 13.47
CA GLU A 8 6.74 -0.64 12.29
C GLU A 8 5.97 -1.97 12.21
N MET A 9 5.69 -2.43 10.98
CA MET A 9 5.26 -3.79 10.66
C MET A 9 6.23 -4.41 9.64
N THR A 10 6.77 -5.59 9.95
CA THR A 10 7.74 -6.29 9.10
C THR A 10 7.08 -7.02 7.93
N ARG A 11 7.89 -7.51 6.99
CA ARG A 11 7.43 -8.32 5.86
C ARG A 11 6.68 -9.57 6.31
N GLU A 12 7.15 -10.23 7.35
CA GLU A 12 6.53 -11.44 7.92
C GLU A 12 5.13 -11.12 8.46
N GLN A 13 4.97 -9.97 9.12
CA GLN A 13 3.67 -9.51 9.59
C GLN A 13 2.74 -9.15 8.43
N ILE A 14 3.26 -8.52 7.37
CA ILE A 14 2.51 -8.23 6.14
C ILE A 14 2.01 -9.52 5.50
N LEU A 15 2.84 -10.57 5.40
CA LEU A 15 2.45 -11.86 4.80
C LEU A 15 1.34 -12.57 5.59
N ARG A 16 1.27 -12.35 6.91
CA ARG A 16 0.24 -12.91 7.79
C ARG A 16 -1.08 -12.14 7.75
N ILE A 17 -1.04 -10.87 7.33
CA ILE A 17 -2.23 -10.00 7.35
C ILE A 17 -2.82 -9.75 5.96
N LEU A 18 -1.98 -9.67 4.93
CA LEU A 18 -2.44 -9.51 3.55
C LEU A 18 -2.51 -10.86 2.84
N PRO A 19 -3.56 -11.11 2.04
CA PRO A 19 -3.67 -12.31 1.23
C PRO A 19 -2.76 -12.28 -0.01
N HIS A 20 -2.28 -11.10 -0.42
CA HIS A 20 -1.44 -10.92 -1.60
C HIS A 20 -0.12 -11.71 -1.50
N ARG A 21 0.30 -12.30 -2.61
CA ARG A 21 1.56 -13.06 -2.74
C ARG A 21 2.31 -12.64 -4.00
N PRO A 22 3.61 -12.95 -4.13
CA PRO A 22 4.33 -12.72 -5.39
C PRO A 22 3.56 -13.29 -6.59
N PRO A 23 3.48 -12.56 -7.72
CA PRO A 23 4.16 -11.29 -7.99
C PRO A 23 3.35 -10.01 -7.63
N MET A 24 2.23 -10.14 -6.89
CA MET A 24 1.29 -9.05 -6.58
C MET A 24 1.35 -8.54 -5.14
N LEU A 25 2.32 -8.95 -4.32
CA LEU A 25 2.59 -8.30 -3.04
C LEU A 25 3.47 -7.08 -3.27
N MET A 26 2.91 -5.89 -3.06
CA MET A 26 3.46 -4.60 -3.49
C MET A 26 3.92 -3.69 -2.35
N VAL A 27 3.99 -4.21 -1.13
CA VAL A 27 4.50 -3.50 0.05
C VAL A 27 5.39 -4.43 0.86
N ASP A 28 6.57 -3.93 1.27
CA ASP A 28 7.61 -4.74 1.90
C ASP A 28 7.59 -4.64 3.42
N ARG A 29 7.32 -3.44 3.96
CA ARG A 29 7.14 -3.14 5.39
C ARG A 29 6.30 -1.88 5.57
N LEU A 30 5.71 -1.67 6.75
CA LEU A 30 5.11 -0.39 7.14
C LEU A 30 5.95 0.24 8.24
N ILE A 31 6.15 1.55 8.21
CA ILE A 31 6.77 2.34 9.28
C ILE A 31 5.84 3.49 9.69
N ASN A 32 6.16 4.15 10.80
CA ASN A 32 5.38 5.25 11.38
C ASN A 32 3.88 4.91 11.50
N VAL A 33 3.59 3.68 11.95
CA VAL A 33 2.21 3.20 12.05
C VAL A 33 1.51 3.88 13.23
N VAL A 34 0.39 4.53 12.94
CA VAL A 34 -0.56 5.04 13.92
C VAL A 34 -1.83 4.24 13.73
N SER A 35 -2.08 3.29 14.64
CA SER A 35 -3.10 2.26 14.46
C SER A 35 -4.46 2.85 14.08
N GLY A 36 -4.98 2.42 12.93
CA GLY A 36 -6.27 2.85 12.41
C GLY A 36 -6.31 4.29 11.89
N GLU A 37 -5.20 5.01 11.82
CA GLU A 37 -5.14 6.41 11.36
C GLU A 37 -4.21 6.58 10.17
N SER A 38 -2.93 6.23 10.30
CA SER A 38 -1.95 6.44 9.23
C SER A 38 -0.79 5.45 9.29
N ALA A 39 -0.08 5.32 8.17
CA ALA A 39 1.16 4.57 8.07
C ALA A 39 1.96 5.03 6.84
N VAL A 40 3.24 4.65 6.79
CA VAL A 40 4.07 4.78 5.59
C VAL A 40 4.51 3.39 5.16
N GLY A 41 3.99 2.92 4.03
CA GLY A 41 4.48 1.69 3.40
C GLY A 41 5.82 1.93 2.73
N ILE A 42 6.70 0.94 2.77
CA ILE A 42 7.94 0.93 2.01
C ILE A 42 7.79 -0.10 0.88
N LYS A 43 8.04 0.34 -0.35
CA LYS A 43 8.16 -0.53 -1.53
C LYS A 43 9.49 -0.27 -2.20
N GLU A 44 10.37 -1.26 -2.11
CA GLU A 44 11.62 -1.29 -2.84
C GLU A 44 11.34 -1.80 -4.26
N THR A 45 11.92 -1.11 -5.25
CA THR A 45 11.81 -1.53 -6.65
C THR A 45 13.12 -2.12 -7.12
N SER A 46 13.03 -3.22 -7.87
CA SER A 46 14.18 -3.89 -8.46
C SER A 46 13.96 -4.06 -9.95
N GLN A 47 15.04 -4.14 -10.73
CA GLN A 47 15.00 -4.45 -12.16
C GLN A 47 14.28 -5.79 -12.43
N ASP A 48 14.24 -6.68 -11.43
CA ASP A 48 13.59 -7.98 -11.49
C ASP A 48 12.07 -7.93 -11.24
N ASP A 49 11.51 -6.80 -10.77
CA ASP A 49 10.06 -6.66 -10.65
C ASP A 49 9.43 -6.90 -12.02
N TRP A 50 8.45 -7.81 -12.05
CA TRP A 50 7.92 -8.39 -13.28
C TRP A 50 7.43 -7.36 -14.31
N TYR A 51 6.91 -6.22 -13.84
CA TYR A 51 6.38 -5.18 -14.72
C TYR A 51 7.46 -4.43 -15.51
N PHE A 52 8.70 -4.33 -15.01
CA PHE A 52 9.77 -3.63 -15.73
C PHE A 52 10.21 -4.36 -17.00
N LYS A 53 9.99 -5.68 -17.08
CA LYS A 53 10.30 -6.48 -18.29
C LYS A 53 9.50 -6.04 -19.51
N GLY A 54 8.27 -5.56 -19.29
CA GLY A 54 7.35 -5.14 -20.35
C GLY A 54 7.02 -3.66 -20.36
N HIS A 55 7.38 -2.90 -19.33
CA HIS A 55 7.00 -1.49 -19.18
C HIS A 55 8.24 -0.65 -18.86
N PHE A 56 9.06 -0.29 -19.85
CA PHE A 56 9.02 -0.65 -21.27
C PHE A 56 10.39 -1.20 -21.69
N GLU A 57 10.44 -1.96 -22.78
CA GLU A 57 11.65 -2.65 -23.27
C GLU A 57 12.90 -1.75 -23.29
N LYS A 58 12.79 -0.51 -23.77
CA LYS A 58 13.91 0.45 -23.87
C LYS A 58 14.05 1.38 -22.66
N LYS A 59 13.06 1.38 -21.75
CA LYS A 59 13.00 2.26 -20.59
C LYS A 59 12.09 1.67 -19.52
N ALA A 60 12.69 0.96 -18.57
CA ALA A 60 11.98 0.40 -17.42
C ALA A 60 11.39 1.52 -16.56
N VAL A 61 10.06 1.55 -16.42
CA VAL A 61 9.28 2.51 -15.64
C VAL A 61 8.22 1.75 -14.87
N MET A 62 8.02 2.02 -13.59
CA MET A 62 6.95 1.37 -12.83
C MET A 62 5.60 1.87 -13.37
N PRO A 63 4.65 0.98 -13.74
CA PRO A 63 3.32 1.43 -14.16
C PRO A 63 2.65 2.19 -13.01
N GLY A 64 2.07 3.36 -13.30
CA GLY A 64 1.44 4.19 -12.26
C GLY A 64 0.37 3.45 -11.46
N VAL A 65 -0.38 2.55 -12.10
CA VAL A 65 -1.38 1.69 -11.44
C VAL A 65 -0.77 0.78 -10.36
N MET A 66 0.50 0.36 -10.50
CA MET A 66 1.18 -0.43 -9.48
C MET A 66 1.53 0.41 -8.24
N ILE A 67 1.71 1.73 -8.40
CA ILE A 67 1.88 2.65 -7.26
C ILE A 67 0.56 2.79 -6.50
N ILE A 68 -0.57 2.86 -7.22
CA ILE A 68 -1.90 2.90 -6.60
C ILE A 68 -2.19 1.60 -5.84
N GLU A 69 -1.85 0.46 -6.44
CA GLU A 69 -1.95 -0.85 -5.80
C GLU A 69 -1.12 -0.90 -4.51
N ALA A 70 0.14 -0.47 -4.55
CA ALA A 70 1.00 -0.42 -3.36
C ALA A 70 0.45 0.49 -2.25
N LEU A 71 -0.09 1.67 -2.62
CA LEU A 71 -0.78 2.56 -1.68
C LEU A 71 -2.02 1.91 -1.05
N ALA A 72 -2.75 1.09 -1.81
CA ALA A 72 -3.93 0.41 -1.30
C ALA A 72 -3.59 -0.77 -0.41
N GLN A 73 -2.58 -1.57 -0.74
CA GLN A 73 -2.09 -2.64 0.14
C GLN A 73 -1.55 -2.09 1.45
N THR A 74 -0.86 -0.94 1.42
CA THR A 74 -0.43 -0.24 2.64
C THR A 74 -1.64 0.15 3.51
N ALA A 75 -2.67 0.73 2.91
CA ALA A 75 -3.90 1.10 3.62
C ALA A 75 -4.66 -0.13 4.15
N ALA A 76 -4.69 -1.22 3.39
CA ALA A 76 -5.30 -2.48 3.77
C ALA A 76 -4.58 -3.11 4.98
N ALA A 77 -3.25 -3.16 4.96
CA ALA A 77 -2.45 -3.67 6.07
C ALA A 77 -2.71 -2.86 7.35
N LEU A 78 -2.72 -1.53 7.27
CA LEU A 78 -3.05 -0.64 8.38
C LEU A 78 -4.47 -0.89 8.93
N ALA A 79 -5.47 -1.01 8.04
CA ALA A 79 -6.86 -1.22 8.46
C ALA A 79 -7.06 -2.59 9.11
N MET A 80 -6.44 -3.64 8.55
CA MET A 80 -6.52 -5.00 9.07
C MET A 80 -5.75 -5.14 10.40
N ASP A 81 -4.61 -4.47 10.54
CA ASP A 81 -3.82 -4.46 11.78
C ASP A 81 -4.64 -3.83 12.91
N HIS A 82 -5.25 -2.67 12.65
CA HIS A 82 -6.15 -2.01 13.58
C HIS A 82 -7.34 -2.89 14.01
N LEU A 83 -7.84 -3.73 13.11
CA LEU A 83 -8.92 -4.67 13.40
C LEU A 83 -8.43 -5.97 14.07
N GLY A 84 -7.12 -6.19 14.17
CA GLY A 84 -6.53 -7.38 14.77
C GLY A 84 -6.81 -8.67 13.99
N VAL A 85 -6.97 -8.60 12.66
CA VAL A 85 -7.40 -9.74 11.82
C VAL A 85 -6.24 -10.50 11.17
N TYR A 86 -5.16 -10.75 11.91
CA TYR A 86 -4.03 -11.58 11.47
C TYR A 86 -4.45 -13.05 11.26
N ASP A 87 -3.92 -13.66 10.20
CA ASP A 87 -4.16 -15.06 9.83
C ASP A 87 -5.67 -15.38 9.69
N LYS A 88 -6.47 -14.37 9.34
CA LYS A 88 -7.90 -14.50 9.04
C LYS A 88 -8.14 -14.50 7.55
N ASP A 89 -9.17 -15.22 7.13
CA ASP A 89 -9.60 -15.26 5.74
C ASP A 89 -10.45 -14.02 5.41
N LYS A 90 -9.77 -12.89 5.25
CA LYS A 90 -10.37 -11.61 4.91
C LYS A 90 -9.79 -11.13 3.59
N LEU A 91 -10.68 -10.62 2.73
CA LEU A 91 -10.31 -9.96 1.49
C LEU A 91 -10.59 -8.46 1.56
N VAL A 92 -9.80 -7.68 0.82
CA VAL A 92 -10.00 -6.24 0.66
C VAL A 92 -10.32 -5.97 -0.80
N TYR A 93 -11.54 -5.52 -1.07
CA TYR A 93 -12.02 -5.23 -2.41
C TYR A 93 -12.01 -3.72 -2.66
N PHE A 94 -11.35 -3.30 -3.73
CA PHE A 94 -11.43 -1.93 -4.23
C PHE A 94 -12.87 -1.60 -4.65
N MET A 95 -13.37 -0.47 -4.16
CA MET A 95 -14.67 0.08 -4.57
C MET A 95 -14.54 1.34 -5.42
N GLY A 96 -13.45 2.10 -5.25
CA GLY A 96 -13.24 3.32 -6.01
C GLY A 96 -11.85 3.92 -5.82
N ILE A 97 -11.40 4.61 -6.87
CA ILE A 97 -10.18 5.39 -6.91
C ILE A 97 -10.56 6.78 -7.42
N ASP A 98 -10.31 7.80 -6.61
CA ASP A 98 -10.59 9.20 -6.95
C ASP A 98 -9.29 10.01 -6.91
N GLU A 99 -9.28 11.12 -7.64
CA GLU A 99 -8.19 12.13 -7.60
C GLU A 99 -6.78 11.55 -7.86
N ALA A 100 -6.68 10.45 -8.61
CA ALA A 100 -5.41 9.85 -8.95
C ALA A 100 -4.58 10.79 -9.84
N ARG A 101 -3.35 11.12 -9.41
CA ARG A 101 -2.41 11.92 -10.18
C ARG A 101 -1.02 11.28 -10.17
N PHE A 102 -0.37 11.25 -11.32
CA PHE A 102 1.00 10.77 -11.50
C PHE A 102 1.87 11.95 -11.90
N ARG A 103 2.89 12.25 -11.11
CA ARG A 103 3.70 13.48 -11.22
C ARG A 103 5.10 13.20 -11.76
N LYS A 104 5.70 12.07 -11.39
CA LYS A 104 7.06 11.67 -11.77
C LYS A 104 7.10 10.16 -12.03
N MET A 105 8.00 9.76 -12.93
CA MET A 105 8.28 8.34 -13.19
C MET A 105 9.06 7.74 -12.03
N VAL A 106 8.85 6.45 -11.79
CA VAL A 106 9.60 5.64 -10.82
C VAL A 106 10.37 4.58 -11.60
N PHE A 107 11.64 4.40 -11.25
CA PHE A 107 12.60 3.53 -11.93
C PHE A 107 13.06 2.40 -11.01
N PRO A 108 13.65 1.32 -11.57
CA PRO A 108 14.31 0.30 -10.77
C PRO A 108 15.35 0.91 -9.80
N GLY A 109 15.37 0.45 -8.55
CA GLY A 109 16.25 0.95 -7.50
C GLY A 109 15.64 2.09 -6.68
N ASP A 110 14.53 2.70 -7.12
CA ASP A 110 13.80 3.67 -6.31
C ASP A 110 13.13 2.99 -5.11
N VAL A 111 13.09 3.70 -3.99
CA VAL A 111 12.34 3.30 -2.79
C VAL A 111 11.13 4.22 -2.64
N LEU A 112 9.94 3.66 -2.81
CA LEU A 112 8.71 4.41 -2.58
C LEU A 112 8.37 4.43 -1.10
N HIS A 113 8.13 5.64 -0.59
CA HIS A 113 7.45 5.90 0.67
C HIS A 113 5.97 6.15 0.38
N LEU A 114 5.13 5.24 0.85
CA LEU A 114 3.70 5.16 0.54
C LEU A 114 2.90 5.67 1.74
N GLU A 115 2.76 6.99 1.85
CA GLU A 115 2.04 7.62 2.95
C GLU A 115 0.54 7.40 2.78
N VAL A 116 -0.14 6.87 3.80
CA VAL A 116 -1.59 6.67 3.80
C VAL A 116 -2.22 7.25 5.05
N PHE A 117 -3.40 7.86 4.88
CA PHE A 117 -4.15 8.50 5.94
C PHE A 117 -5.63 8.15 5.81
N LYS A 118 -6.21 7.53 6.86
CA LYS A 118 -7.65 7.25 6.94
C LYS A 118 -8.39 8.58 6.95
N THR A 119 -9.33 8.72 6.02
CA THR A 119 -10.23 9.88 5.97
C THR A 119 -11.61 9.55 6.51
N HIS A 120 -12.07 8.31 6.32
CA HIS A 120 -13.39 7.89 6.75
C HIS A 120 -13.45 6.37 6.91
N ARG A 121 -14.33 5.90 7.80
CA ARG A 121 -14.71 4.50 7.96
C ARG A 121 -16.19 4.42 8.29
N ARG A 122 -16.94 3.57 7.58
CA ARG A 122 -18.32 3.22 7.91
C ARG A 122 -18.50 1.70 7.80
N GLY A 123 -18.71 1.05 8.94
CA GLY A 123 -18.74 -0.41 9.01
C GLY A 123 -17.42 -1.02 8.52
N ASN A 124 -17.50 -1.83 7.48
CA ASN A 124 -16.38 -2.49 6.82
C ASN A 124 -15.83 -1.73 5.60
N VAL A 125 -16.39 -0.55 5.28
CA VAL A 125 -15.92 0.31 4.19
C VAL A 125 -14.96 1.37 4.74
N TRP A 126 -13.80 1.48 4.10
CA TRP A 126 -12.72 2.37 4.48
C TRP A 126 -12.33 3.28 3.33
N ARG A 127 -12.00 4.54 3.64
CA ARG A 127 -11.51 5.52 2.67
C ARG A 127 -10.20 6.13 3.13
N PHE A 128 -9.19 6.09 2.26
CA PHE A 128 -7.83 6.57 2.54
C PHE A 128 -7.34 7.54 1.49
N LYS A 129 -6.79 8.68 1.93
CA LYS A 129 -5.88 9.48 1.11
C LYS A 129 -4.51 8.80 1.11
N GLY A 130 -3.76 8.92 0.02
CA GLY A 130 -2.36 8.52 0.05
C GLY A 130 -1.51 9.20 -1.00
N VAL A 131 -0.23 9.28 -0.68
CA VAL A 131 0.81 9.98 -1.43
C VAL A 131 2.02 9.07 -1.49
N ALA A 132 2.49 8.78 -2.70
CA ALA A 132 3.74 8.07 -2.92
C ALA A 132 4.86 9.08 -3.18
N LYS A 133 6.00 8.88 -2.49
CA LYS A 133 7.19 9.72 -2.63
C LYS A 133 8.43 8.88 -2.92
N VAL A 134 9.35 9.44 -3.70
CA VAL A 134 10.72 8.93 -3.88
C VAL A 134 11.66 10.08 -3.55
N ASN A 135 12.65 9.86 -2.68
CA ASN A 135 13.58 10.90 -2.22
C ASN A 135 12.89 12.18 -1.70
N GLY A 136 11.75 12.02 -1.03
CA GLY A 136 10.95 13.14 -0.50
C GLY A 136 10.05 13.85 -1.52
N GLU A 137 10.17 13.55 -2.81
CA GLU A 137 9.38 14.18 -3.87
C GLU A 137 8.13 13.36 -4.20
N VAL A 138 6.99 14.02 -4.39
CA VAL A 138 5.74 13.34 -4.75
C VAL A 138 5.79 12.79 -6.16
N VAL A 139 5.63 11.47 -6.29
CA VAL A 139 5.58 10.77 -7.58
C VAL A 139 4.14 10.40 -7.98
N ALA A 140 3.27 10.11 -7.02
CA ALA A 140 1.85 9.86 -7.26
C ALA A 140 0.99 10.16 -6.01
N GLU A 141 -0.30 10.35 -6.21
CA GLU A 141 -1.29 10.49 -5.14
C GLU A 141 -2.66 9.95 -5.59
N ALA A 142 -3.48 9.48 -4.64
CA ALA A 142 -4.85 9.06 -4.90
C ALA A 142 -5.68 8.94 -3.61
N VAL A 143 -6.99 9.04 -3.75
CA VAL A 143 -7.97 8.66 -2.71
C VAL A 143 -8.56 7.30 -3.07
N LYS A 144 -8.53 6.34 -2.14
CA LYS A 144 -8.99 4.97 -2.37
C LYS A 144 -10.12 4.65 -1.41
N THR A 145 -11.16 3.98 -1.91
CA THR A 145 -12.22 3.39 -1.10
C THR A 145 -12.19 1.88 -1.29
N ALA A 146 -12.21 1.14 -0.18
CA ALA A 146 -12.20 -0.30 -0.20
C ALA A 146 -13.10 -0.88 0.89
N MET A 147 -13.57 -2.11 0.65
CA MET A 147 -14.37 -2.87 1.60
C MET A 147 -13.58 -4.08 2.08
N ILE A 148 -13.56 -4.29 3.40
CA ILE A 148 -13.06 -5.53 4.00
C ILE A 148 -14.23 -6.52 4.05
N ALA A 149 -14.06 -7.70 3.46
CA ALA A 149 -15.06 -8.74 3.42
C ALA A 149 -14.49 -10.06 3.96
N ASP A 150 -15.38 -10.93 4.45
CA ASP A 150 -15.07 -12.35 4.57
C ASP A 150 -14.87 -12.94 3.17
N ASN A 151 -13.94 -13.89 3.05
CA ASN A 151 -13.79 -14.72 1.87
C ASN A 151 -14.87 -15.81 1.81
#